data_AF-A0A173YSI0-F1
#
_entry.id   AF-A0A173YSI0-F1
#
_cell.length_a   1.000
_cell.length_b   1.000
_cell.length_c   1.000
_cell.angle_alpha   90.00
_cell.angle_beta   90.00
_cell.angle_gamma   90.00
#
_symmetry.space_group_name_H-M   'P 1'
#
loop_
_entity.id
_entity.type
_entity.pdbx_description
1 polymer ?
#
loop_
_entity_poly.entity_id
_entity_poly.type
_entity_poly.pdbx_seq_one_letter_code
_entity_poly.pdbx_strand_id
1 'polypeptide(L)' 'MEFLENKNRKDFERHKNKIQENIDMGKNMGVNKISAILAIADESQEIQTKLINWLLSEGYRISLKEEDCTILTIEW' A
#
# COMPACT_ATOMS: atom_id res chain seq x y z
N MET A 1 -2.24 -11.52 -22.30
CA MET A 1 -2.66 -10.13 -22.00
C MET A 1 -3.73 -10.14 -20.91
N GLU A 2 -4.97 -10.57 -21.18
CA GLU A 2 -6.10 -10.51 -20.25
C GLU A 2 -5.91 -11.24 -18.90
N PHE A 3 -5.16 -12.35 -18.89
CA PHE A 3 -4.87 -13.09 -17.65
C PHE A 3 -3.94 -12.33 -16.69
N LEU A 4 -2.93 -11.62 -17.22
CA LEU A 4 -1.97 -10.85 -16.42
C LEU A 4 -2.63 -9.60 -15.83
N GLU A 5 -3.46 -8.91 -16.62
CA GLU A 5 -4.23 -7.75 -16.16
C GLU A 5 -5.21 -8.11 -15.04
N ASN A 6 -5.91 -9.24 -15.17
CA ASN A 6 -6.81 -9.74 -14.12
C ASN A 6 -6.06 -10.13 -12.83
N LYS A 7 -4.86 -10.69 -12.95
CA LYS A 7 -4.00 -11.00 -11.79
C LYS A 7 -3.56 -9.71 -11.08
N ASN A 8 -3.00 -8.74 -11.83
CA ASN A 8 -2.53 -7.47 -11.28
C ASN A 8 -3.67 -6.69 -10.59
N ARG A 9 -4.89 -6.74 -11.14
CA ARG A 9 -6.06 -6.13 -10.50
C ARG A 9 -6.41 -6.79 -9.17
N LYS A 10 -6.45 -8.12 -9.10
CA LYS A 10 -6.76 -8.85 -7.86
C LYS A 10 -5.70 -8.59 -6.78
N ASP A 11 -4.43 -8.61 -7.18
CA ASP A 11 -3.33 -8.34 -6.26
C ASP A 11 -3.39 -6.90 -5.75
N PHE A 12 -3.65 -5.91 -6.61
CA PHE A 12 -3.87 -4.53 -6.18
C PHE A 12 -4.99 -4.40 -5.14
N GLU A 13 -6.19 -4.92 -5.43
CA GLU A 13 -7.33 -4.84 -4.50
C GLU A 13 -7.05 -5.53 -3.16
N ARG A 14 -6.34 -6.67 -3.19
CA ARG A 14 -5.93 -7.37 -1.97
C ARG A 14 -5.02 -6.52 -1.08
N HIS A 15 -4.00 -5.87 -1.66
CA HIS A 15 -3.09 -5.01 -0.90
C HIS A 15 -3.80 -3.74 -0.42
N LYS A 16 -4.63 -3.13 -1.27
CA LYS A 16 -5.43 -1.96 -0.92
C LYS A 16 -6.33 -2.22 0.29
N ASN A 17 -7.07 -3.34 0.29
CA ASN A 17 -7.93 -3.72 1.40
C ASN A 17 -7.15 -3.89 2.69
N LYS A 18 -5.98 -4.54 2.64
CA LYS A 18 -5.13 -4.74 3.82
C LYS A 18 -4.60 -3.42 4.38
N ILE A 19 -4.21 -2.50 3.51
CA ILE A 19 -3.77 -1.16 3.92
C ILE A 19 -4.92 -0.41 4.59
N GLN A 20 -6.12 -0.45 4.01
CA GLN A 20 -7.30 0.21 4.56
C GLN A 20 -7.66 -0.35 5.95
N GLU A 21 -7.67 -1.68 6.11
CA GLU A 21 -7.88 -2.33 7.42
C GLU A 21 -6.90 -1.80 8.48
N ASN A 22 -5.61 -1.70 8.14
CA ASN A 22 -4.59 -1.23 9.07
C ASN A 22 -4.76 0.27 9.40
N ILE A 23 -5.18 1.10 8.45
CA ILE A 23 -5.48 2.51 8.68
C ILE A 23 -6.68 2.64 9.63
N ASP A 24 -7.74 1.88 9.39
CA ASP A 24 -8.95 1.90 10.22
C ASP A 24 -8.65 1.41 11.64
N MET A 25 -7.86 0.35 11.77
CA MET A 25 -7.34 -0.10 13.07
C MET A 25 -6.53 1.00 13.76
N GLY A 26 -5.60 1.65 13.05
CA GLY A 26 -4.80 2.74 13.60
C GLY A 26 -5.65 3.91 14.08
N LYS A 27 -6.63 4.34 13.29
CA LYS A 27 -7.59 5.39 13.66
C LYS A 27 -8.40 5.00 14.89
N ASN A 28 -8.89 3.76 14.96
CA ASN A 28 -9.63 3.24 16.10
C ASN A 28 -8.77 3.16 17.38
N MET A 29 -7.47 2.94 17.23
CA MET A 29 -6.50 2.96 18.34
C MET A 29 -6.05 4.37 18.74
N GLY A 30 -6.49 5.41 18.02
CA GLY A 30 -6.12 6.80 18.29
C GLY A 30 -4.70 7.18 17.88
N VAL A 31 -4.06 6.40 16.99
CA VAL A 31 -2.80 6.80 16.37
C VAL A 31 -3.05 7.64 15.12
N ASN A 32 -2.05 8.38 14.66
CA ASN A 32 -2.11 9.23 13.47
C ASN A 32 -1.26 8.71 12.30
N LYS A 33 -0.61 7.56 12.48
CA LYS A 33 0.23 6.93 11.46
C LYS A 33 0.35 5.43 11.64
N ILE A 34 0.60 4.74 10.54
CA ILE A 34 1.06 3.35 10.51
C ILE A 34 2.31 3.22 9.65
N SER A 35 3.12 2.20 9.94
CA SER A 35 4.20 1.76 9.08
C SER A 35 4.00 0.28 8.74
N ALA A 36 4.19 -0.08 7.47
CA ALA A 36 4.04 -1.43 6.96
C ALA A 36 5.23 -1.81 6.09
N ILE A 37 5.63 -3.08 6.15
CA ILE A 37 6.62 -3.65 5.24
C ILE A 37 5.91 -4.06 3.96
N LEU A 38 6.32 -3.48 2.83
CA LEU A 38 5.85 -3.87 1.51
C LEU A 38 6.68 -5.07 1.03
N ALA A 39 6.19 -6.27 1.30
CA ALA A 39 6.72 -7.51 0.72
C ALA A 39 6.13 -7.75 -0.68
N ILE A 40 6.40 -6.83 -1.61
CA ILE A 40 5.96 -6.92 -3.00
C ILE A 40 7.10 -7.57 -3.81
N ALA A 41 6.81 -8.63 -4.56
CA ALA A 41 7.81 -9.26 -5.43
C ALA A 41 8.26 -8.30 -6.55
N ASP A 42 9.53 -8.41 -6.98
CA ASP A 42 10.17 -7.50 -7.96
C ASP A 42 9.36 -7.27 -9.25
N GLU A 43 8.56 -8.25 -9.67
CA GLU A 43 7.70 -8.17 -10.88
C GLU A 43 6.46 -7.26 -10.72
N SER A 44 6.29 -6.58 -9.58
CA SER A 44 5.04 -5.90 -9.22
C SER A 44 5.20 -4.42 -8.88
N GLN A 45 6.24 -3.77 -9.42
CA GLN A 45 6.41 -2.30 -9.35
C GLN A 45 5.14 -1.54 -9.78
N GLU A 46 4.42 -2.03 -10.78
CA GLU A 46 3.16 -1.42 -11.25
C GLU A 46 2.11 -1.35 -10.12
N ILE A 47 1.98 -2.40 -9.32
CA ILE A 47 1.03 -2.46 -8.20
C ILE A 47 1.48 -1.51 -7.10
N GLN A 48 2.77 -1.48 -6.80
CA GLN A 48 3.33 -0.54 -5.82
C GLN A 48 3.03 0.91 -6.21
N THR A 49 3.30 1.30 -7.47
CA THR A 49 2.99 2.64 -7.99
C THR A 49 1.49 2.95 -7.90
N LYS A 50 0.62 1.98 -8.25
CA LYS A 50 -0.84 2.15 -8.13
C LYS A 50 -1.28 2.38 -6.68
N LEU A 51 -0.72 1.65 -5.72
CA LEU A 51 -1.03 1.80 -4.29
C LEU A 51 -0.59 3.17 -3.75
N ILE A 52 0.62 3.61 -4.12
CA ILE A 52 1.17 4.92 -3.78
C ILE A 52 0.27 6.04 -4.31
N ASN A 53 -0.09 5.98 -5.59
CA ASN A 53 -0.95 6.97 -6.22
C ASN A 53 -2.33 7.01 -5.58
N TRP A 54 -2.91 5.85 -5.25
CA TRP A 54 -4.16 5.78 -4.52
C TRP A 54 -4.05 6.47 -3.15
N LEU A 55 -3.03 6.17 -2.35
CA LEU A 55 -2.84 6.80 -1.04
C LEU A 55 -2.69 8.31 -1.12
N LEU A 56 -1.93 8.81 -2.09
CA LEU A 56 -1.79 10.25 -2.33
C LEU A 56 -3.13 10.89 -2.73
N SER A 57 -3.93 10.21 -3.56
CA SER A 57 -5.24 10.70 -3.99
C SER A 57 -6.27 10.79 -2.87
N GLU A 58 -6.15 9.94 -1.85
CA GLU A 58 -6.98 9.98 -0.64
C GLU A 58 -6.51 11.05 0.36
N GLY A 59 -5.40 11.75 0.08
CA GLY A 59 -4.86 12.82 0.92
C GLY A 59 -3.91 12.35 2.02
N TYR A 60 -3.47 11.10 2.00
CA TYR A 60 -2.49 10.60 2.96
C TYR A 60 -1.10 11.19 2.69
N ARG A 61 -0.38 11.50 3.77
CA ARG A 61 1.06 11.77 3.69
C ARG A 61 1.79 10.44 3.77
N ILE A 62 2.63 10.15 2.77
CA ILE A 62 3.35 8.89 2.70
C ILE A 62 4.87 9.09 2.69
N SER A 63 5.59 8.11 3.23
CA SER A 63 7.04 8.00 3.13
C SER A 63 7.40 6.56 2.78
N LEU A 64 8.32 6.42 1.82
CA LEU A 64 8.90 5.15 1.44
C LEU A 64 10.38 5.16 1.81
N LYS A 65 10.82 4.10 2.48
CA LYS A 65 12.22 3.89 2.83
C LYS A 65 12.67 2.54 2.27
N GLU A 66 13.67 2.56 1.40
CA GLU A 66 14.29 1.36 0.85
C GLU A 66 15.50 0.98 1.71
N GLU A 67 15.41 -0.17 2.38
CA GLU A 67 16.54 -0.83 3.06
C GLU A 67 16.58 -2.30 2.57
N ASP A 68 16.77 -3.28 3.46
CA ASP A 68 16.61 -4.70 3.13
C ASP A 68 15.17 -5.04 2.68
N CYS A 69 14.20 -4.20 3.06
CA CYS A 69 12.82 -4.23 2.58
C CYS A 69 12.30 -2.80 2.39
N THR A 70 11.28 -2.63 1.55
CA THR A 70 10.60 -1.33 1.41
C THR A 70 9.61 -1.12 2.56
N ILE A 71 9.82 -0.06 3.34
CA ILE A 71 8.93 0.35 4.42
C ILE A 71 8.05 1.49 3.91
N LEU A 72 6.73 1.30 3.96
CA LEU A 72 5.73 2.32 3.68
C LEU A 72 5.18 2.86 4.99
N THR A 73 5.35 4.15 5.23
CA THR A 73 4.71 4.89 6.32
C THR A 73 3.58 5.73 5.76
N ILE A 74 2.42 5.70 6.42
CA ILE A 74 1.19 6.40 6.03
C ILE A 74 0.71 7.21 7.24
N GLU A 75 0.55 8.51 7.06
CA GLU A 75 0.04 9.46 8.06
C GLU A 75 -1.22 10.15 7.53
N TRP A 76 -2.15 10.49 8.43
CA TRP A 76 -3.44 11.14 8.12
C TRP A 76 -3.74 12.32 9.03
#